data_AF-A0A7Y0HRN0-F1
#
_entry.id   AF-A0A7Y0HRN0-F1
#
_cell.length_a   1.000
_cell.length_b   1.000
_cell.length_c   1.000
_cell.angle_alpha   90.00
_cell.angle_beta   90.00
_cell.angle_gamma   90.00
#
_symmetry.space_group_name_H-M   'P 1'
#
loop_
_entity.id
_entity.type
_entity.pdbx_description
1 polymer ?
#
loop_
_entity_poly.entity_id
_entity_poly.type
_entity_poly.pdbx_seq_one_letter_code
_entity_poly.pdbx_strand_id
1 'polypeptide(L)'
;MTDYQLQYDEGVTLESENSEFRRSDDRTLHSTHLVLTNKNLLYVREKIRMFGANEVYIDRYPLRDIKVIDGKAQIRLTKHGDCQAFAISMRSGEVTFYLYNTGSFKPRKEAIRWTNAISMAVTGKPLHESTPEKAAIPGVGFLAETIKGTIDTFKEAWGGTDTPDSPQVSAVADMVSAKCTGCRAPLSGVKGQRVQCRYCDTEQVL
;
A
#
# COMPACT_ATOMS: atom_id res chain seq x y z
N MET A 1 -19.30 7.38 8.46
CA MET A 1 -18.25 6.84 7.57
C MET A 1 -18.50 7.46 6.21
N THR A 2 -17.48 8.10 5.62
CA THR A 2 -17.63 8.79 4.33
C THR A 2 -17.88 7.77 3.23
N ASP A 3 -18.95 7.93 2.46
CA ASP A 3 -19.18 7.09 1.28
C ASP A 3 -18.20 7.51 0.18
N TYR A 4 -17.16 6.69 -0.02
CA TYR A 4 -16.16 6.93 -1.03
C TYR A 4 -16.66 6.59 -2.44
N GLN A 5 -17.82 5.96 -2.62
CA GLN A 5 -18.31 5.46 -3.92
C GLN A 5 -17.28 4.55 -4.60
N LEU A 6 -16.80 3.54 -3.87
CA LEU A 6 -15.84 2.58 -4.39
C LEU A 6 -16.47 1.68 -5.46
N GLN A 7 -15.68 1.26 -6.45
CA GLN A 7 -16.11 0.21 -7.39
C GLN A 7 -16.24 -1.14 -6.68
N TYR A 8 -16.98 -2.08 -7.28
CA TYR A 8 -17.22 -3.41 -6.70
C TYR A 8 -15.92 -4.17 -6.35
N ASP A 9 -14.87 -4.00 -7.15
CA ASP A 9 -13.55 -4.59 -6.98
C ASP A 9 -12.51 -3.58 -6.44
N GLU A 10 -12.97 -2.50 -5.81
CA GLU A 10 -12.14 -1.48 -5.18
C GLU A 10 -12.24 -1.55 -3.66
N GLY A 11 -11.10 -1.73 -2.99
CA GLY A 11 -11.00 -1.82 -1.54
C GLY A 11 -9.94 -0.86 -0.98
N VAL A 12 -10.20 -0.31 0.20
CA VAL A 12 -9.25 0.56 0.93
C VAL A 12 -8.08 -0.28 1.45
N THR A 13 -6.86 0.20 1.23
CA THR A 13 -5.62 -0.47 1.65
C THR A 13 -4.81 0.35 2.66
N LEU A 14 -4.97 1.67 2.65
CA LEU A 14 -4.37 2.58 3.63
C LEU A 14 -5.26 3.81 3.78
N GLU A 15 -5.47 4.27 5.01
CA GLU A 15 -6.24 5.47 5.31
C GLU A 15 -5.47 6.29 6.35
N SER A 16 -5.43 7.61 6.19
CA SER A 16 -4.79 8.48 7.16
C SER A 16 -5.71 8.72 8.35
N GLU A 17 -5.17 8.60 9.56
CA GLU A 17 -5.94 8.69 10.81
C GLU A 17 -6.43 10.11 11.11
N ASN A 18 -5.74 11.14 10.61
CA ASN A 18 -6.04 12.55 10.88
C ASN A 18 -5.91 13.45 9.65
N SER A 19 -6.36 14.70 9.80
CA SER A 19 -6.22 15.77 8.81
C SER A 19 -4.80 16.32 8.69
N GLU A 20 -3.87 15.50 8.23
CA GLU A 20 -2.43 15.83 8.22
C GLU A 20 -1.90 16.15 6.82
N PHE A 21 -2.71 15.92 5.78
CA PHE A 21 -2.31 16.04 4.37
C PHE A 21 -2.92 17.25 3.68
N ARG A 22 -2.12 18.09 3.02
CA ARG A 22 -2.63 19.13 2.11
C ARG A 22 -2.09 18.98 0.71
N ARG A 23 -2.94 19.15 -0.29
CA ARG A 23 -2.50 19.26 -1.68
C ARG A 23 -1.94 20.66 -1.95
N SER A 24 -0.94 20.77 -2.82
CA SER A 24 -0.21 22.02 -3.12
C SER A 24 -1.06 23.22 -3.53
N ASP A 25 -2.18 22.98 -4.22
CA ASP A 25 -3.10 23.99 -4.73
C ASP A 25 -4.27 24.27 -3.78
N ASP A 26 -4.40 23.52 -2.69
CA ASP A 26 -5.48 23.69 -1.73
C ASP A 26 -5.13 24.73 -0.68
N ARG A 27 -5.79 25.90 -0.79
CA ARG A 27 -5.68 27.01 0.16
C ARG A 27 -6.77 27.00 1.21
N THR A 28 -7.72 26.08 1.14
CA THR A 28 -8.85 26.01 2.06
C THR A 28 -8.50 25.15 3.28
N LEU A 29 -8.62 25.73 4.47
CA LEU A 29 -8.37 25.03 5.73
C LEU A 29 -9.57 24.13 6.04
N HIS A 30 -9.58 22.94 5.45
CA HIS A 30 -10.60 21.93 5.64
C HIS A 30 -9.98 20.67 6.24
N SER A 31 -10.80 19.85 6.89
CA SER A 31 -10.39 18.51 7.32
C SER A 31 -10.03 17.72 6.05
N THR A 32 -8.83 17.17 6.01
CA THR A 32 -8.20 16.65 4.79
C THR A 32 -7.48 15.35 5.06
N HIS A 33 -8.03 14.23 4.58
CA HIS A 33 -7.42 12.92 4.74
C HIS A 33 -7.17 12.26 3.38
N LEU A 34 -6.18 11.37 3.36
CA LEU A 34 -5.85 10.55 2.20
C LEU A 34 -6.37 9.13 2.41
N VAL A 35 -6.87 8.55 1.33
CA VAL A 35 -7.27 7.15 1.28
C VAL A 35 -6.62 6.51 0.06
N LEU A 36 -5.85 5.46 0.26
CA LEU A 36 -5.34 4.60 -0.79
C LEU A 36 -6.27 3.41 -0.94
N THR A 37 -6.65 3.11 -2.17
CA THR A 37 -7.31 1.87 -2.54
C THR A 37 -6.39 1.04 -3.43
N ASN A 38 -6.80 -0.18 -3.78
CA ASN A 38 -6.12 -0.97 -4.79
C ASN A 38 -6.18 -0.36 -6.21
N LYS A 39 -6.96 0.71 -6.44
CA LYS A 39 -7.12 1.34 -7.77
C LYS A 39 -6.87 2.84 -7.82
N ASN A 40 -7.10 3.56 -6.73
CA ASN A 40 -7.06 5.01 -6.68
C ASN A 40 -6.36 5.50 -5.40
N LEU A 41 -5.72 6.65 -5.50
CA LEU A 41 -5.43 7.50 -4.35
C LEU A 41 -6.55 8.56 -4.30
N LEU A 42 -7.26 8.64 -3.19
CA LEU A 42 -8.35 9.58 -2.96
C LEU A 42 -7.87 10.68 -2.02
N TYR A 43 -8.10 11.93 -2.42
CA TYR A 43 -7.93 13.08 -1.55
C TYR A 43 -9.29 13.62 -1.15
N VAL A 44 -9.61 13.45 0.13
CA VAL A 44 -10.92 13.78 0.68
C VAL A 44 -10.80 15.10 1.43
N ARG A 45 -11.67 16.05 1.08
CA ARG A 45 -11.77 17.35 1.72
C ARG A 45 -13.17 17.52 2.28
N GLU A 46 -13.25 17.93 3.54
CA GLU A 46 -14.53 18.21 4.18
C GLU A 46 -14.63 19.69 4.55
N LYS A 47 -15.56 20.38 3.89
CA LYS A 47 -15.92 21.75 4.21
C LYS A 47 -16.97 21.74 5.32
N ILE A 48 -16.52 22.13 6.51
CA ILE A 48 -17.38 22.27 7.67
C ILE A 48 -18.28 23.49 7.46
N ARG A 49 -19.59 23.29 7.50
CA ARG A 49 -20.57 24.37 7.43
C ARG A 49 -21.04 24.72 8.84
N MET A 50 -21.28 26.00 9.11
CA MET A 50 -21.83 26.43 10.40
C MET A 50 -23.28 25.95 10.60
N PHE A 51 -24.01 25.67 9.51
CA PHE A 51 -25.37 25.15 9.52
C PHE A 51 -25.54 24.14 8.38
N GLY A 52 -26.23 23.03 8.67
CA GLY A 52 -26.47 21.93 7.72
C GLY A 52 -25.36 20.88 7.70
N ALA A 53 -25.49 19.90 6.82
CA ALA A 53 -24.48 18.85 6.63
C ALA A 53 -23.19 19.41 6.00
N ASN A 54 -22.05 18.85 6.40
CA ASN A 54 -20.76 19.18 5.81
C ASN A 54 -20.72 18.79 4.32
N GLU A 55 -19.99 19.55 3.52
CA GLU A 55 -19.76 19.21 2.13
C GLU A 55 -18.46 18.41 1.99
N VAL A 56 -18.57 17.20 1.45
CA VAL A 56 -17.43 16.34 1.17
C VAL A 56 -17.08 16.41 -0.31
N TYR A 57 -15.81 16.69 -0.60
CA TYR A 57 -15.24 16.68 -1.94
C TYR A 57 -14.18 15.58 -2.01
N ILE A 58 -14.22 14.76 -3.06
CA ILE A 58 -13.28 13.65 -3.26
C ILE A 58 -12.60 13.83 -4.62
N ASP A 59 -11.32 14.14 -4.60
CA ASP A 59 -10.49 14.05 -5.80
C ASP A 59 -9.93 12.64 -5.94
N ARG A 60 -9.95 12.10 -7.15
CA ARG A 60 -9.54 10.73 -7.44
C ARG A 60 -8.35 10.73 -8.36
N TYR A 61 -7.30 10.04 -7.95
CA TYR A 61 -6.07 9.85 -8.71
C TYR A 61 -5.91 8.37 -9.02
N PRO A 62 -6.23 7.91 -10.24
CA PRO A 62 -6.08 6.51 -10.61
C PRO A 62 -4.61 6.09 -10.51
N LEU A 63 -4.32 4.99 -9.82
CA LEU A 63 -2.96 4.50 -9.64
C LEU A 63 -2.30 4.12 -10.97
N ARG A 64 -3.11 3.67 -11.95
CA ARG A 64 -2.67 3.39 -13.33
C ARG A 64 -2.09 4.61 -14.07
N ASP A 65 -2.42 5.82 -13.61
CA ASP A 65 -1.95 7.06 -14.21
C ASP A 65 -0.62 7.54 -13.61
N ILE A 66 -0.14 6.90 -12.54
CA ILE A 66 1.19 7.15 -11.98
C ILE A 66 2.23 6.67 -13.00
N LYS A 67 3.20 7.53 -13.31
CA LYS A 67 4.29 7.19 -14.22
C LYS A 67 5.17 6.13 -13.58
N VAL A 68 5.51 5.11 -14.36
CA VAL A 68 6.48 4.07 -13.99
C VAL A 68 7.60 4.10 -15.02
N ILE A 69 8.84 4.31 -14.56
CA ILE A 69 10.04 4.34 -15.40
C ILE A 69 11.02 3.33 -14.79
N ASP A 70 11.56 2.44 -15.62
CA ASP A 70 12.46 1.35 -15.19
C ASP A 70 11.88 0.50 -14.05
N GLY A 71 10.57 0.23 -14.11
CA GLY A 71 9.85 -0.55 -13.10
C GLY A 71 9.67 0.17 -11.75
N LYS A 72 9.99 1.47 -11.65
CA LYS A 72 9.84 2.28 -10.45
C LYS A 72 8.76 3.34 -10.61
N ALA A 73 7.82 3.37 -9.67
CA ALA A 73 6.84 4.44 -9.57
C ALA A 73 7.56 5.78 -9.35
N GLN A 74 7.18 6.79 -10.14
CA GLN A 74 7.78 8.11 -10.10
C GLN A 74 7.19 8.93 -8.96
N ILE A 75 7.70 8.68 -7.76
CA ILE A 75 7.30 9.33 -6.51
C ILE A 75 8.55 9.90 -5.85
N ARG A 76 8.51 11.17 -5.44
CA ARG A 76 9.64 11.85 -4.80
C ARG A 76 9.25 12.32 -3.41
N LEU A 77 10.04 11.93 -2.41
CA LEU A 77 10.00 12.58 -1.11
C LEU A 77 10.72 13.90 -1.17
N THR A 78 10.12 14.94 -0.61
CA THR A 78 10.66 16.30 -0.59
C THR A 78 10.45 16.88 0.80
N LYS A 79 11.34 17.78 1.22
CA LYS A 79 11.18 18.57 2.43
C LYS A 79 10.94 20.02 2.03
N HIS A 80 9.93 20.66 2.60
CA HIS A 80 9.61 22.06 2.35
C HIS A 80 9.47 22.81 3.68
N GLY A 81 10.51 23.53 4.09
CA GLY A 81 10.60 24.11 5.43
C GLY A 81 10.51 23.03 6.51
N ASP A 82 9.56 23.18 7.43
CA ASP A 82 9.30 22.21 8.52
C ASP A 82 8.33 21.08 8.10
N CYS A 83 7.83 21.11 6.87
CA CYS A 83 6.90 20.12 6.35
C CYS A 83 7.64 19.03 5.57
N GLN A 84 7.14 17.81 5.66
CA GLN A 84 7.50 16.74 4.72
C GLN A 84 6.49 16.73 3.59
N ALA A 85 6.90 16.32 2.40
CA ALA A 85 6.00 16.22 1.28
C ALA A 85 6.38 15.01 0.43
N PHE A 86 5.43 14.52 -0.35
CA PHE A 86 5.75 13.68 -1.49
C PHE A 86 5.02 14.16 -2.74
N ALA A 87 5.73 14.13 -3.85
CA ALA A 87 5.25 14.49 -5.16
C ALA A 87 5.11 13.23 -6.02
N ILE A 88 3.97 13.06 -6.66
CA ILE A 88 3.64 11.93 -7.53
C ILE A 88 3.56 12.45 -8.96
N SER A 89 4.39 11.90 -9.84
CA SER A 89 4.35 12.21 -11.26
C SER A 89 3.28 11.36 -11.96
N MET A 90 2.15 11.99 -12.29
CA MET A 90 1.05 11.40 -13.06
C MET A 90 1.25 11.65 -14.56
N ARG A 91 0.48 10.95 -15.39
CA ARG A 91 0.36 11.25 -16.83
C ARG A 91 -0.22 12.64 -17.08
N SER A 92 -1.13 13.11 -16.23
CA SER A 92 -1.79 14.41 -16.31
C SER A 92 -0.99 15.58 -15.74
N GLY A 93 0.08 15.32 -14.99
CA GLY A 93 0.84 16.36 -14.29
C GLY A 93 1.51 15.83 -13.03
N GLU A 94 1.99 16.72 -12.17
CA GLU A 94 2.50 16.36 -10.85
C GLU A 94 1.47 16.74 -9.77
N VAL A 95 1.29 15.84 -8.80
CA VAL A 95 0.45 16.09 -7.62
C VAL A 95 1.32 15.98 -6.38
N THR A 96 1.29 17.00 -5.53
CA THR A 96 2.13 17.08 -4.32
C THR A 96 1.25 17.15 -3.09
N PHE A 97 1.56 16.31 -2.10
CA PHE A 97 0.93 16.29 -0.79
C PHE A 97 1.94 16.68 0.29
N TYR A 98 1.55 17.64 1.13
CA TYR A 98 2.31 18.14 2.26
C TYR A 98 1.77 17.58 3.56
N LEU A 99 2.69 17.15 4.41
CA LEU A 99 2.46 16.63 5.75
C LEU A 99 3.03 17.63 6.76
N TYR A 100 2.14 18.16 7.59
CA TYR A 100 2.49 19.14 8.61
C TYR A 100 2.81 18.46 9.93
N ASN A 101 3.79 18.99 10.66
CA ASN A 101 4.08 18.50 12.00
C ASN A 101 3.01 18.98 12.98
N THR A 102 2.21 18.06 13.52
CA THR A 102 1.17 18.35 14.51
C THR A 102 1.34 17.45 15.73
N GLY A 103 1.82 18.03 16.84
CA GLY A 103 1.97 17.30 18.10
C GLY A 103 2.99 16.16 18.03
N SER A 104 2.55 14.93 18.29
CA SER A 104 3.37 13.71 18.25
C SER A 104 3.53 13.10 16.85
N PHE A 105 2.88 13.68 15.84
CA PHE A 105 2.92 13.19 14.47
C PHE A 105 4.34 13.25 13.90
N LYS A 106 4.75 12.22 13.15
CA LYS A 106 6.08 12.12 12.54
C LYS A 106 5.96 12.19 11.01
N PRO A 107 5.87 13.39 10.41
CA PRO A 107 5.61 13.58 8.98
C PRO A 107 6.53 12.77 8.05
N ARG A 108 7.80 12.59 8.44
CA ARG A 108 8.76 11.85 7.61
C ARG A 108 8.43 10.36 7.55
N LYS A 109 8.10 9.77 8.70
CA LYS A 109 7.75 8.34 8.78
C LYS A 109 6.47 8.08 8.01
N GLU A 110 5.49 8.98 8.16
CA GLU A 110 4.22 8.86 7.46
C GLU A 110 4.39 9.05 5.95
N ALA A 111 5.17 10.05 5.52
CA ALA A 111 5.45 10.23 4.09
C ALA A 111 6.11 8.97 3.48
N ILE A 112 7.07 8.34 4.19
CA ILE A 112 7.69 7.08 3.74
C ILE A 112 6.67 5.92 3.70
N ARG A 113 5.80 5.82 4.70
CA ARG A 113 4.71 4.82 4.74
C ARG A 113 3.81 4.94 3.51
N TRP A 114 3.40 6.17 3.18
CA TRP A 114 2.54 6.45 2.03
C TRP A 114 3.25 6.20 0.70
N THR A 115 4.48 6.70 0.50
CA THR A 115 5.18 6.47 -0.77
C THR A 115 5.48 4.99 -1.00
N ASN A 116 5.78 4.22 0.05
CA ASN A 116 5.94 2.78 -0.04
C ASN A 116 4.63 2.06 -0.37
N ALA A 117 3.53 2.40 0.31
CA ALA A 117 2.22 1.80 0.04
C ALA A 117 1.75 2.05 -1.39
N ILE A 118 1.92 3.27 -1.90
CA ILE A 118 1.58 3.63 -3.28
C ILE A 118 2.49 2.86 -4.26
N SER A 119 3.80 2.82 -4.02
CA SER A 119 4.73 2.08 -4.88
C SER A 119 4.41 0.58 -4.91
N MET A 120 4.07 -0.01 -3.76
CA MET A 120 3.62 -1.40 -3.67
C MET A 120 2.35 -1.64 -4.48
N ALA A 121 1.36 -0.75 -4.39
CA ALA A 121 0.11 -0.88 -5.15
C ALA A 121 0.32 -0.74 -6.67
N VAL A 122 1.29 0.07 -7.11
CA VAL A 122 1.56 0.33 -8.54
C VAL A 122 2.51 -0.70 -9.15
N THR A 123 3.56 -1.09 -8.43
CA THR A 123 4.70 -1.88 -8.98
C THR A 123 4.91 -3.21 -8.29
N GLY A 124 4.19 -3.50 -7.20
CA GLY A 124 4.43 -4.66 -6.34
C GLY A 124 5.72 -4.59 -5.52
N LYS A 125 6.42 -3.44 -5.52
CA LYS A 125 7.68 -3.25 -4.79
C LYS A 125 7.68 -1.95 -3.99
N PRO A 126 8.27 -1.92 -2.78
CA PRO A 126 8.35 -0.70 -2.01
C PRO A 126 9.35 0.27 -2.67
N LEU A 127 9.11 1.57 -2.52
CA LEU A 127 10.00 2.59 -3.08
C LEU A 127 11.32 2.66 -2.31
N HIS A 128 11.20 2.60 -0.98
CA HIS A 128 12.31 2.47 -0.06
C HIS A 128 12.30 1.04 0.48
N GLU A 129 13.26 0.24 0.03
CA GLU A 129 13.60 -1.00 0.72
C GLU A 129 13.91 -0.63 2.16
N SER A 130 13.23 -1.29 3.11
CA SER A 130 13.56 -1.17 4.52
C SER A 130 14.96 -1.72 4.68
N THR A 131 15.98 -0.86 4.59
CA THR A 131 17.30 -1.19 5.08
C THR A 131 17.11 -1.49 6.56
N PRO A 132 17.41 -2.71 7.06
CA PRO A 132 17.65 -2.84 8.49
C PRO A 132 18.75 -1.82 8.79
N GLU A 133 18.44 -0.86 9.66
CA GLU A 133 19.41 0.13 10.09
C GLU A 133 20.69 -0.61 10.45
N LYS A 134 21.81 -0.24 9.81
CA LYS A 134 23.12 -0.83 10.04
C LYS A 134 23.55 -0.55 11.48
N ALA A 135 23.04 -1.32 12.43
CA ALA A 135 23.70 -1.55 13.71
C ALA A 135 24.71 -2.66 13.46
N ALA A 136 25.89 -2.28 12.98
CA ALA A 136 27.04 -3.17 13.00
C ALA A 136 27.42 -3.39 14.47
N ILE A 137 27.00 -4.52 15.04
CA ILE A 137 27.61 -5.07 16.26
C ILE A 137 28.23 -6.41 15.86
N PRO A 138 29.57 -6.52 15.78
CA PRO A 138 30.22 -7.79 15.52
C PRO A 138 30.05 -8.69 16.74
N GLY A 139 29.57 -9.92 16.53
CA GLY A 139 29.76 -11.01 17.49
C GLY A 139 28.57 -11.46 18.33
N VAL A 140 27.34 -10.98 18.08
CA VAL A 140 26.16 -11.50 18.80
C VAL A 140 25.07 -11.86 17.81
N GLY A 141 24.93 -13.15 17.53
CA GLY A 141 23.75 -13.67 16.86
C GLY A 141 22.64 -13.88 17.87
N PHE A 142 21.60 -13.04 17.87
CA PHE A 142 20.25 -13.49 18.22
C PHE A 142 19.15 -12.45 17.94
N LEU A 143 17.97 -12.99 17.60
CA LEU A 143 16.59 -12.46 17.75
C LEU A 143 16.09 -11.35 16.82
N ALA A 144 15.55 -11.79 15.68
CA ALA A 144 14.47 -11.08 15.01
C ALA A 144 13.10 -11.52 15.59
N GLU A 145 12.87 -11.23 16.86
CA GLU A 145 11.50 -11.11 17.39
C GLU A 145 11.20 -9.61 17.45
N THR A 146 10.45 -9.09 16.48
CA THR A 146 9.48 -7.97 16.59
C THR A 146 9.08 -7.51 15.18
N ILE A 147 8.33 -8.35 14.45
CA ILE A 147 7.27 -7.90 13.55
C ILE A 147 6.13 -8.91 13.69
N LYS A 148 5.40 -8.81 14.81
CA LYS A 148 4.24 -9.66 15.12
C LYS A 148 2.98 -8.82 15.39
N GLY A 149 2.84 -7.67 14.71
CA GLY A 149 1.77 -6.72 15.04
C GLY A 149 1.10 -6.01 13.87
N THR A 150 1.35 -6.38 12.61
CA THR A 150 0.71 -5.69 11.47
C THR A 150 0.39 -6.61 10.29
N ILE A 151 0.66 -7.92 10.42
CA ILE A 151 0.32 -8.93 9.42
C ILE A 151 -0.98 -9.67 9.79
N ASP A 152 -1.41 -9.60 11.06
CA ASP A 152 -2.63 -10.31 11.51
C ASP A 152 -3.92 -9.68 10.97
N THR A 153 -3.95 -8.38 10.67
CA THR A 153 -5.11 -7.71 10.04
C THR A 153 -5.34 -8.09 8.58
N PHE A 154 -4.35 -8.67 7.88
CA PHE A 154 -4.54 -9.19 6.52
C PHE A 154 -4.97 -10.67 6.49
N LYS A 155 -4.80 -11.41 7.58
CA LYS A 155 -5.30 -12.78 7.71
C LYS A 155 -6.77 -12.84 8.12
N GLU A 156 -7.26 -11.86 8.87
CA GLU A 156 -8.67 -11.83 9.32
C GLU A 156 -9.67 -11.55 8.18
N ALA A 157 -9.24 -10.96 7.07
CA ALA A 157 -10.09 -10.68 5.90
C ALA A 157 -10.29 -11.87 4.93
N TRP A 158 -9.55 -12.97 5.10
CA TRP A 158 -9.76 -14.23 4.39
C TRP A 158 -10.05 -15.34 5.40
N GLY A 159 -11.33 -15.62 5.58
CA GLY A 159 -11.86 -16.40 6.70
C GLY A 159 -11.20 -17.74 7.00
N GLY A 160 -11.17 -18.05 8.31
CA GLY A 160 -11.56 -19.38 8.77
C GLY A 160 -10.61 -20.09 9.73
N THR A 161 -10.82 -19.82 11.03
CA THR A 161 -10.69 -20.72 12.19
C THR A 161 -9.32 -21.26 12.62
N ASP A 162 -8.91 -20.78 13.80
CA ASP A 162 -7.91 -21.38 14.68
C ASP A 162 -8.38 -22.76 15.22
N THR A 163 -7.44 -23.70 15.35
CA THR A 163 -7.19 -24.37 16.64
C THR A 163 -5.73 -24.80 16.74
N PRO A 164 -5.18 -24.87 17.97
CA PRO A 164 -3.74 -24.95 18.24
C PRO A 164 -3.28 -26.40 18.44
N ASP A 165 -2.10 -26.75 17.93
CA ASP A 165 -1.07 -27.56 18.61
C ASP A 165 0.09 -27.87 17.64
N SER A 166 1.30 -27.48 18.07
CA SER A 166 2.70 -27.86 17.73
C SER A 166 3.02 -28.87 16.60
N PRO A 167 4.28 -29.00 16.10
CA PRO A 167 5.46 -28.11 16.08
C PRO A 167 6.07 -27.98 14.65
N GLN A 168 7.05 -27.06 14.51
CA GLN A 168 8.19 -27.05 13.55
C GLN A 168 7.99 -27.62 12.12
N VAL A 169 8.22 -26.78 11.09
CA VAL A 169 9.27 -26.96 10.06
C VAL A 169 9.18 -25.78 9.09
N SER A 170 10.28 -25.03 9.01
CA SER A 170 10.62 -24.11 7.94
C SER A 170 10.69 -24.85 6.60
N ALA A 171 9.73 -24.61 5.71
CA ALA A 171 9.87 -24.90 4.28
C ALA A 171 9.90 -23.57 3.53
N VAL A 172 11.09 -23.17 3.08
CA VAL A 172 11.21 -22.16 2.02
C VAL A 172 10.54 -22.79 0.81
N ALA A 173 9.35 -22.32 0.46
CA ALA A 173 8.56 -22.88 -0.62
C ALA A 173 9.26 -22.59 -1.96
N ASP A 174 9.79 -23.63 -2.62
CA ASP A 174 10.41 -23.53 -3.94
C ASP A 174 9.36 -23.07 -4.96
N MET A 175 9.49 -21.84 -5.45
CA MET A 175 8.67 -21.34 -6.54
C MET A 175 9.15 -21.94 -7.86
N VAL A 176 8.24 -22.60 -8.57
CA VAL A 176 8.49 -23.22 -9.87
C VAL A 176 7.59 -22.60 -10.93
N SER A 177 8.06 -22.65 -12.17
CA SER A 177 7.30 -22.26 -13.35
C SER A 177 7.12 -23.46 -14.26
N ALA A 178 5.89 -23.77 -14.62
CA ALA A 178 5.53 -24.88 -15.50
C ALA A 178 4.56 -24.41 -16.59
N LYS A 179 4.36 -25.22 -17.62
CA LYS A 179 3.34 -24.96 -18.65
C LYS A 179 2.06 -25.72 -18.32
N CYS A 180 0.93 -25.12 -18.65
CA CYS A 180 -0.36 -25.78 -18.52
C CYS A 180 -0.43 -27.00 -19.44
N THR A 181 -0.86 -28.15 -18.94
CA THR A 181 -1.01 -29.39 -19.74
C THR A 181 -2.15 -29.28 -20.76
N GLY A 182 -3.18 -28.46 -20.49
CA GLY A 182 -4.29 -28.21 -21.40
C GLY A 182 -3.98 -27.19 -22.49
N CYS A 183 -3.66 -25.95 -22.11
CA CYS A 183 -3.50 -24.83 -23.07
C CYS A 183 -2.06 -24.36 -23.29
N ARG A 184 -1.06 -24.97 -22.63
CA ARG A 184 0.36 -24.57 -22.66
C ARG A 184 0.67 -23.16 -22.13
N ALA A 185 -0.30 -22.47 -21.53
CA ALA A 185 -0.08 -21.19 -20.87
C ALA A 185 0.96 -21.34 -19.73
N PRO A 186 1.79 -20.31 -19.48
CA PRO A 186 2.74 -20.33 -18.36
C PRO A 186 1.98 -20.25 -17.03
N LEU A 187 2.35 -21.12 -16.09
CA LEU A 187 1.87 -21.19 -14.72
C LEU A 187 3.07 -21.05 -13.78
N SER A 188 2.88 -20.37 -12.65
CA SER A 188 3.88 -20.24 -11.60
C SER A 188 3.23 -20.49 -10.25
N GLY A 189 3.96 -21.15 -9.34
CA GLY A 189 3.46 -21.47 -8.00
C GLY A 189 4.44 -22.32 -7.23
N VAL A 190 4.02 -22.83 -6.08
CA VAL A 190 4.88 -23.64 -5.21
C VAL A 190 4.96 -25.07 -5.75
N LYS A 191 6.16 -25.65 -5.74
CA LYS A 191 6.38 -27.05 -6.12
C LYS A 191 5.49 -27.99 -5.30
N GLY A 192 4.73 -28.85 -5.95
CA GLY A 192 3.77 -29.76 -5.34
C GLY A 192 2.38 -29.16 -5.11
N GLN A 193 2.16 -27.88 -5.43
CA GLN A 193 0.85 -27.23 -5.28
C GLN A 193 -0.07 -27.56 -6.47
N ARG A 194 -1.33 -27.92 -6.19
CA ARG A 194 -2.38 -28.05 -7.19
C ARG A 194 -2.85 -26.65 -7.60
N VAL A 195 -2.73 -26.32 -8.88
CA VAL A 195 -3.11 -25.03 -9.46
C VAL A 195 -4.14 -25.23 -10.57
N GLN A 196 -5.13 -24.34 -10.62
CA GLN A 196 -6.13 -24.28 -11.68
C GLN A 196 -5.71 -23.25 -12.73
N CYS A 197 -5.64 -23.67 -14.00
CA CYS A 197 -5.27 -22.79 -15.09
C CYS A 197 -6.38 -21.79 -15.40
N ARG A 198 -6.11 -20.49 -15.25
CA ARG A 198 -7.09 -19.41 -15.55
C ARG A 198 -7.51 -19.29 -17.02
N TYR A 199 -6.85 -20.00 -17.93
CA TYR A 199 -7.09 -19.89 -19.37
C TYR A 199 -7.94 -21.03 -19.94
N CYS A 200 -7.95 -22.20 -19.29
CA CYS A 200 -8.65 -23.38 -19.79
C CYS A 200 -9.19 -24.29 -18.68
N ASP A 201 -9.18 -23.78 -17.44
CA ASP A 201 -9.66 -24.42 -16.22
C ASP A 201 -9.04 -25.79 -15.88
N THR A 202 -7.95 -26.16 -16.58
CA THR A 202 -7.22 -27.40 -16.30
C THR A 202 -6.53 -27.33 -14.94
N GLU A 203 -6.80 -28.31 -14.08
CA GLU A 203 -6.10 -28.49 -12.81
C GLU A 203 -4.86 -29.35 -12.97
N GLN A 204 -3.74 -28.91 -12.42
CA GLN A 204 -2.49 -29.66 -12.44
C GLN A 204 -1.64 -29.38 -11.22
N VAL A 205 -0.69 -30.27 -10.93
CA VAL A 205 0.31 -30.07 -9.87
C VAL A 205 1.57 -29.48 -10.50
N LEU A 206 2.13 -28.44 -9.88
CA LEU A 206 3.38 -27.80 -10.30
C LEU A 206 4.62 -28.53 -9.80
#